data_AF-A0A960YA82-F1
#
_entry.id   AF-A0A960YA82-F1
#
_cell.length_a   1.000
_cell.length_b   1.000
_cell.length_c   1.000
_cell.angle_alpha   90.00
_cell.angle_beta   90.00
_cell.angle_gamma   90.00
#
_symmetry.space_group_name_H-M   'P 1'
#
loop_
_entity.id
_entity.type
_entity.pdbx_description
1 polymer ?
#
loop_
_entity_poly.entity_id
_entity_poly.type
_entity_poly.pdbx_seq_one_letter_code
_entity_poly.pdbx_strand_id
1 'polypeptide(L)' 'VNFGANWRNDFTATVFKEDRARFKDAGVALDNSLVGKTLTVFGHVTKRNGPNMILQSPVQILPTDPN' A
#
# COMPACT_ATOMS: atom_id res chain seq x y z
N VAL A 1 11.92 -9.70 -13.80
CA VAL A 1 10.57 -10.18 -13.42
C VAL A 1 9.55 -9.40 -14.24
N ASN A 2 8.75 -10.09 -15.06
CA ASN A 2 7.83 -9.47 -16.03
C ASN A 2 6.40 -9.85 -15.64
N PHE A 3 5.75 -9.01 -14.84
CA PHE A 3 4.41 -9.24 -14.30
C PHE A 3 3.34 -8.64 -15.23
N GLY A 4 3.17 -9.17 -16.45
CA GLY A 4 2.24 -8.58 -17.42
C GLY A 4 2.56 -7.12 -17.81
N ALA A 5 1.81 -6.55 -18.75
CA ALA A 5 2.19 -5.32 -19.44
C ALA A 5 2.13 -4.02 -18.58
N ASN A 6 1.53 -4.01 -17.38
CA ASN A 6 1.26 -2.76 -16.66
C ASN A 6 1.25 -2.84 -15.12
N TRP A 7 2.09 -3.67 -14.51
CA TRP A 7 2.20 -3.80 -13.03
C TRP A 7 2.61 -2.52 -12.29
N ARG A 8 3.07 -1.47 -12.99
CA ARG A 8 3.39 -0.17 -12.38
C ARG A 8 2.14 0.52 -11.79
N ASN A 9 0.98 0.29 -12.38
CA ASN A 9 -0.25 1.01 -12.04
C ASN A 9 -1.37 0.08 -11.55
N ASP A 10 -1.27 -1.23 -11.79
CA ASP A 10 -2.27 -2.21 -11.39
C ASP A 10 -1.64 -3.28 -10.49
N PHE A 11 -1.71 -3.05 -9.18
CA PHE A 11 -1.25 -3.98 -8.16
C PHE A 11 -2.05 -3.79 -6.87
N THR A 12 -2.11 -4.84 -6.05
CA THR A 12 -2.72 -4.78 -4.72
C THR A 12 -1.66 -4.39 -3.69
N ALA A 13 -1.99 -3.45 -2.78
CA ALA A 13 -1.20 -3.21 -1.58
C ALA A 13 -1.90 -3.85 -0.38
N THR A 14 -1.19 -4.71 0.35
CA THR A 14 -1.73 -5.47 1.49
C THR A 14 -1.07 -5.02 2.79
N VAL A 15 -1.88 -4.69 3.79
CA VAL A 15 -1.45 -4.58 5.19
C VAL A 15 -1.99 -5.78 5.96
N PHE A 16 -1.11 -6.56 6.58
CA PHE A 16 -1.53 -7.68 7.41
C PHE A 16 -2.07 -7.22 8.77
N LYS A 17 -2.86 -8.07 9.43
CA LYS A 17 -3.54 -7.72 10.68
C LYS A 17 -2.56 -7.33 11.78
N GLU A 18 -1.40 -7.98 11.80
CA GLU A 18 -0.33 -7.79 12.78
C GLU A 18 0.34 -6.42 12.64
N ASP A 19 0.39 -5.87 11.42
CA ASP A 19 1.01 -4.58 11.14
C ASP A 19 0.04 -3.40 11.34
N ARG A 20 -1.29 -3.64 11.38
CA ARG A 20 -2.31 -2.58 11.48
C ARG A 20 -2.11 -1.64 12.66
N ALA A 21 -1.63 -2.14 13.80
CA ALA A 21 -1.37 -1.32 14.99
C ALA A 21 -0.38 -0.18 14.70
N ARG A 22 0.70 -0.47 13.95
CA ARG A 22 1.72 0.53 13.61
C ARG A 22 1.18 1.67 12.76
N PHE A 23 0.27 1.37 11.84
CA PHE A 23 -0.37 2.39 11.02
C PHE A 23 -1.34 3.24 11.83
N LYS A 24 -2.15 2.60 12.69
CA LYS A 24 -3.05 3.30 13.60
C LYS A 24 -2.30 4.25 14.54
N ASP A 25 -1.19 3.80 15.13
CA ASP A 25 -0.37 4.59 16.05
C ASP A 25 0.29 5.78 15.36
N ALA A 26 0.57 5.67 14.06
CA ALA A 26 1.04 6.77 13.22
C ALA A 26 -0.09 7.67 12.68
N GLY A 27 -1.34 7.48 13.12
CA GLY A 27 -2.49 8.26 12.67
C GLY A 27 -2.97 7.91 11.25
N VAL A 28 -2.47 6.82 10.66
CA VAL A 28 -2.90 6.33 9.35
C VAL A 28 -4.08 5.39 9.54
N ALA A 29 -5.29 5.88 9.23
CA ALA A 29 -6.47 5.05 9.18
C ALA A 29 -6.49 4.25 7.86
N LEU A 30 -6.43 2.91 7.95
CA LEU A 30 -6.30 1.98 6.82
C LEU A 30 -7.62 1.40 6.31
N ASP A 31 -8.73 1.66 6.99
CA ASP A 31 -10.03 1.12 6.61
C ASP A 31 -10.65 2.00 5.51
N ASN A 32 -11.82 2.61 5.76
CA ASN A 32 -12.55 3.34 4.72
C ASN A 32 -11.99 4.75 4.41
N SER A 33 -11.06 5.25 5.23
CA SER A 33 -10.47 6.59 5.10
C SER A 33 -9.57 6.78 3.88
N LEU A 34 -9.16 5.69 3.22
CA LEU A 34 -8.33 5.72 2.02
C LEU A 34 -9.15 5.63 0.73
N VAL A 35 -10.45 5.35 0.81
CA VAL A 35 -11.31 5.25 -0.37
C VAL A 35 -11.38 6.60 -1.07
N GLY A 36 -11.05 6.62 -2.37
CA GLY A 36 -11.03 7.82 -3.18
C GLY A 36 -9.76 8.68 -3.03
N LYS A 37 -8.80 8.26 -2.19
CA LYS A 37 -7.51 8.96 -2.05
C LYS A 37 -6.47 8.40 -3.02
N THR A 38 -5.66 9.28 -3.59
CA THR A 38 -4.42 8.88 -4.26
C THR A 38 -3.30 8.82 -3.23
N LEU A 39 -2.56 7.71 -3.25
CA LEU A 39 -1.45 7.46 -2.34
C LEU A 39 -0.23 6.99 -3.15
N THR A 40 0.95 7.42 -2.73
CA THR A 40 2.21 6.82 -3.17
C THR A 40 2.60 5.75 -2.16
N VAL A 41 2.92 4.55 -2.64
CA VAL A 41 3.36 3.44 -1.78
C VAL A 41 4.75 2.93 -2.15
N PHE A 42 5.51 2.53 -1.13
CA PHE A 42 6.89 2.07 -1.28
C PHE A 42 7.05 0.63 -0.83
N GLY A 43 7.72 -0.19 -1.64
CA GLY A 43 8.01 -1.57 -1.27
C GLY A 43 8.32 -2.44 -2.47
N HIS A 44 8.47 -3.74 -2.20
CA HIS A 44 8.70 -4.74 -3.23
C HIS A 44 7.38 -5.32 -3.72
N VAL A 45 7.20 -5.32 -5.03
CA VAL A 45 6.10 -6.06 -5.68
C VAL A 45 6.49 -7.54 -5.75
N THR A 46 5.65 -8.37 -5.16
CA THR A 46 5.78 -9.83 -5.09
C THR A 46 4.62 -10.49 -5.84
N LYS A 47 4.78 -11.75 -6.23
CA LYS A 47 3.69 -12.53 -6.86
C LYS A 47 2.91 -13.28 -5.78
N ARG A 48 1.80 -12.71 -5.32
CA ARG A 48 0.87 -13.35 -4.38
C ARG A 48 -0.55 -13.02 -4.84
N ASN A 49 -1.23 -14.00 -5.45
CA ASN A 49 -2.53 -13.83 -6.12
C ASN A 49 -2.54 -12.72 -7.19
N GLY A 50 -1.39 -12.44 -7.80
CA GLY A 50 -1.18 -11.29 -8.70
C GLY A 50 0.00 -10.43 -8.24
N PRO A 51 0.22 -9.25 -8.86
CA PRO A 51 1.15 -8.24 -8.37
C PRO A 51 0.66 -7.72 -7.01
N ASN A 52 1.45 -7.96 -5.96
CA ASN A 52 1.10 -7.55 -4.61
C ASN A 52 2.29 -6.94 -3.88
N MET A 53 2.07 -5.81 -3.23
CA MET A 53 3.03 -5.16 -2.34
C MET A 53 2.58 -5.33 -0.89
N ILE A 54 3.49 -5.76 -0.02
CA ILE A 54 3.22 -5.87 1.41
C ILE A 54 3.69 -4.58 2.08
N LEU A 55 2.80 -3.92 2.80
CA LEU A 55 3.07 -2.74 3.59
C LEU A 55 3.10 -3.13 5.07
N GLN A 56 4.26 -2.97 5.70
CA GLN A 56 4.53 -3.39 7.09
C GLN A 56 4.76 -2.19 8.02
N SER A 57 4.96 -1.00 7.44
CA SER A 57 5.25 0.22 8.16
C SER A 57 4.57 1.44 7.52
N PRO A 58 4.10 2.42 8.32
CA PRO A 58 3.46 3.64 7.82
C PRO A 58 4.37 4.49 6.92
N VAL A 59 5.69 4.41 7.06
CA VAL A 59 6.65 5.12 6.19
C VAL A 59 6.54 4.70 4.71
N GLN A 60 5.92 3.56 4.45
CA GLN A 60 5.69 3.05 3.11
C GLN A 60 4.48 3.68 2.41
N ILE A 61 3.74 4.60 3.07
CA ILE A 61 2.61 5.31 2.47
C ILE A 61 2.88 6.82 2.57
N LEU A 62 2.78 7.52 1.43
CA LEU A 62 2.77 8.98 1.38
C LEU A 62 1.48 9.48 0.72
N PRO A 63 0.81 10.50 1.28
CA PRO A 63 -0.26 11.21 0.58
C PRO A 63 0.28 11.81 -0.73
N THR A 64 -0.46 11.66 -1.83
CA THR A 64 -0.05 12.23 -3.13
C THR A 64 -0.52 13.67 -3.32
N ASP A 65 -1.42 14.16 -2.46
CA ASP A 65 -1.80 15.58 -2.42
C ASP A 65 -0.82 16.37 -1.54
N PRO A 66 -0.18 17.43 -2.07
CA PRO A 66 0.46 18.44 -1.25
C PRO A 66 -0.64 19.32 -0.65
N ASN A 67 -0.87 19.20 0.67
CA ASN A 67 -1.62 20.11 1.55
C ASN A 67 -2.76 20.96 0.95
#